data_AF-A0A6N6S458-F1
#
_entry.id   AF-A0A6N6S458-F1
#
_cell.length_a   1.000
_cell.length_b   1.000
_cell.length_c   1.000
_cell.angle_alpha   90.00
_cell.angle_beta   90.00
_cell.angle_gamma   90.00
#
_symmetry.space_group_name_H-M   'P 1'
#
loop_
_entity.id
_entity.type
_entity.pdbx_description
1 polymer ?
#
loop_
_entity_poly.entity_id
_entity_poly.type
_entity_poly.pdbx_seq_one_letter_code
_entity_poly.pdbx_strand_id
1 'polypeptide(L)' 'MKLSETKIELLAPAGRWEALTAVLEAGADAVYLGGKRFNMRLHRSDSNFTDEQIVEAVRYVHAKKAKLY' A
#
# COMPACT_ATOMS: atom_id res chain seq x y z
N MET A 1 5.91 -16.01 23.87
CA MET A 1 4.85 -16.09 22.86
C MET A 1 5.49 -16.53 21.56
N LYS A 2 5.29 -17.79 21.12
CA LYS A 2 5.72 -18.24 19.80
C LYS A 2 4.59 -17.92 18.83
N LEU A 3 4.87 -17.09 17.83
CA LEU A 3 3.96 -16.88 16.71
C LEU A 3 3.81 -18.22 15.97
N SER A 4 2.62 -18.53 15.47
CA SER A 4 2.36 -19.80 14.76
C SER A 4 3.31 -19.95 13.56
N GLU A 5 3.52 -21.18 13.08
CA GLU A 5 4.38 -21.46 11.89
C GLU A 5 3.87 -20.82 10.59
N THR A 6 2.74 -20.12 10.63
CA THR A 6 2.24 -19.31 9.52
C THR A 6 3.10 -18.07 9.38
N LYS A 7 3.72 -17.87 8.20
CA LYS A 7 4.43 -16.63 7.89
C LYS A 7 3.49 -15.44 8.13
N ILE A 8 3.91 -14.53 9.00
CA ILE A 8 3.20 -13.27 9.27
C ILE A 8 3.33 -12.38 8.04
N GLU A 9 2.22 -11.78 7.61
CA GLU A 9 2.20 -10.77 6.55
C GLU A 9 2.39 -9.38 7.16
N LEU A 10 3.44 -8.66 6.77
CA LEU A 10 3.63 -7.27 7.15
C LEU A 10 2.86 -6.36 6.19
N LEU A 11 1.70 -5.89 6.64
CA LEU A 11 0.85 -4.94 5.92
C LEU A 11 1.14 -3.49 6.32
N ALA A 12 1.46 -2.62 5.35
CA ALA A 12 1.74 -1.21 5.57
C ALA A 12 0.73 -0.26 4.87
N PRO A 13 0.41 0.92 5.43
CA PRO A 13 -0.35 1.96 4.74
C PRO A 13 0.49 2.73 3.71
N ALA A 14 -0.12 3.10 2.59
CA ALA A 14 0.43 4.11 1.68
C ALA A 14 -0.62 5.16 1.27
N GLY A 15 -0.38 6.42 1.65
CA GLY A 15 -1.24 7.55 1.29
C GLY A 15 -0.77 8.34 0.05
N ARG A 16 0.44 8.05 -0.45
CA ARG A 16 1.08 8.69 -1.62
C ARG A 16 2.19 7.80 -2.17
N TRP A 17 2.69 8.11 -3.36
CA TRP A 17 3.66 7.27 -4.08
C TRP A 17 4.98 7.08 -3.32
N GLU A 18 5.45 8.12 -2.66
CA GLU A 18 6.69 8.09 -1.87
C GLU A 18 6.54 7.16 -0.66
N ALA A 19 5.36 7.11 -0.04
CA ALA A 19 5.08 6.16 1.03
C ALA A 19 5.00 4.73 0.50
N LEU A 20 4.33 4.53 -0.65
CA LEU A 20 4.21 3.21 -1.31
C LEU A 20 5.59 2.62 -1.63
N THR A 21 6.48 3.41 -2.20
CA THR A 21 7.83 2.99 -2.54
C THR A 21 8.66 2.68 -1.28
N ALA A 22 8.63 3.57 -0.29
CA ALA A 22 9.38 3.39 0.96
C ALA A 22 8.98 2.13 1.73
N VAL A 23 7.69 1.81 1.85
CA VAL A 23 7.24 0.61 2.61
C VAL A 23 7.62 -0.69 1.90
N LEU A 24 7.61 -0.71 0.56
CA LEU A 24 8.05 -1.89 -0.20
C LEU A 24 9.58 -2.07 -0.09
N GLU A 25 10.35 -0.98 -0.14
CA GLU A 25 11.80 -1.03 0.08
C GLU A 25 12.17 -1.46 1.50
N ALA A 26 11.34 -1.11 2.48
CA ALA A 26 11.47 -1.57 3.86
C ALA A 26 11.05 -3.04 4.08
N GLY A 27 10.54 -3.72 3.05
CA GLY A 27 10.23 -5.15 3.10
C GLY A 27 8.80 -5.48 3.53
N ALA A 28 7.83 -4.58 3.34
CA ALA A 28 6.42 -4.93 3.52
C ALA A 28 6.00 -6.06 2.55
N ASP A 29 5.28 -7.06 3.07
CA ASP A 29 4.70 -8.13 2.25
C ASP A 29 3.44 -7.66 1.52
N ALA A 30 2.76 -6.64 2.06
CA ALA A 30 1.56 -6.06 1.47
C ALA A 30 1.41 -4.58 1.81
N VAL A 31 0.66 -3.85 0.97
CA VAL A 31 0.35 -2.44 1.16
C VAL A 31 -1.14 -2.21 0.97
N TYR A 32 -1.77 -1.41 1.84
CA TYR A 32 -3.12 -0.91 1.59
C TYR A 32 -3.09 0.57 1.20
N LEU A 33 -3.90 0.93 0.21
CA LEU A 33 -4.05 2.32 -0.24
C LEU A 33 -5.48 2.64 -0.66
N GLY A 34 -5.78 3.94 -0.70
CA GLY A 34 -7.11 4.44 -1.04
C GLY A 34 -7.07 5.47 -2.16
N GLY A 35 -8.13 5.46 -2.97
CA GLY A 35 -8.39 6.51 -3.94
C GLY A 35 -9.01 7.76 -3.30
N LYS A 36 -9.12 8.84 -4.08
CA LYS A 36 -9.73 10.10 -3.61
C LYS A 36 -11.19 9.96 -3.18
N ARG A 37 -11.93 8.99 -3.73
CA ARG A 37 -13.37 8.81 -3.49
C ARG A 37 -13.70 7.92 -2.29
N PHE A 38 -12.75 7.07 -1.88
CA PHE A 38 -12.96 6.03 -0.88
C PHE A 38 -11.79 5.99 0.11
N ASN A 39 -11.69 7.01 0.96
CA ASN A 39 -10.68 7.05 2.00
C ASN A 39 -11.22 7.69 3.28
N MET A 40 -10.58 7.40 4.42
CA MET A 40 -10.98 7.91 5.74
C MET A 40 -10.48 9.33 6.02
N ARG A 41 -9.74 9.94 5.08
CA ARG A 41 -9.12 11.27 5.19
C ARG A 41 -9.50 12.16 4.00
N LEU A 42 -10.80 12.17 3.65
CA LEU A 42 -11.33 12.84 2.45
C LEU A 42 -10.98 14.34 2.39
N HIS A 43 -10.73 14.96 3.53
CA HIS A 43 -10.40 16.38 3.66
C HIS A 43 -8.94 16.73 3.33
N ARG A 44 -8.07 15.73 3.13
CA ARG A 44 -6.65 15.96 2.79
C ARG A 44 -6.46 15.94 1.27
N SER A 45 -6.44 17.14 0.68
CA SER A 45 -6.28 17.36 -0.76
C SER A 45 -4.90 16.95 -1.32
N ASP A 46 -3.89 16.81 -0.46
CA ASP A 46 -2.50 16.49 -0.79
C ASP A 46 -2.16 14.99 -0.68
N SER A 47 -3.18 14.15 -0.46
CA SER A 47 -3.04 12.72 -0.22
C SER A 47 -4.08 11.93 -1.02
N ASN A 48 -3.84 10.62 -1.17
CA ASN A 48 -4.64 9.63 -1.92
C ASN A 48 -4.37 9.59 -3.43
N PHE A 49 -4.54 8.38 -3.97
CA PHE A 49 -4.22 8.07 -5.35
C PHE A 49 -5.38 8.45 -6.28
N THR A 50 -5.08 8.86 -7.52
CA THR A 50 -6.07 8.85 -8.60
C THR A 50 -6.31 7.43 -9.08
N ASP A 51 -7.39 7.22 -9.84
CA ASP A 51 -7.71 5.90 -10.40
C ASP A 51 -6.57 5.39 -11.31
N GLU A 52 -5.93 6.28 -12.07
CA GLU A 52 -4.76 5.96 -12.90
C GLU A 52 -3.56 5.55 -12.04
N GLN A 53 -3.30 6.29 -10.95
CA GLN A 53 -2.21 5.96 -10.03
C GLN A 53 -2.48 4.64 -9.29
N ILE A 54 -3.74 4.27 -9.03
CA ILE A 54 -4.08 2.96 -8.46
C ILE A 54 -3.71 1.85 -9.46
N VAL A 55 -4.05 2.01 -10.74
CA VAL A 55 -3.67 1.04 -11.79
C VAL A 55 -2.15 0.89 -11.87
N GLU A 56 -1.41 1.99 -11.78
CA GLU A 56 0.05 1.97 -11.76
C GLU A 56 0.59 1.29 -10.50
N ALA A 57 0.02 1.61 -9.32
CA ALA A 57 0.40 1.02 -8.06
C ALA A 57 0.19 -0.50 -8.03
N VAL A 58 -0.92 -1.01 -8.59
CA VAL A 58 -1.16 -2.46 -8.72
C VAL A 58 -0.03 -3.14 -9.49
N ARG A 59 0.37 -2.57 -10.63
CA ARG A 59 1.48 -3.13 -11.45
C ARG A 59 2.80 -3.07 -10.70
N TYR A 60 3.08 -1.93 -10.08
CA TYR A 60 4.32 -1.70 -9.33
C TYR A 60 4.48 -2.65 -8.14
N VAL A 61 3.44 -2.78 -7.31
CA VAL A 61 3.45 -3.62 -6.11
C VAL A 61 3.60 -5.11 -6.46
N HIS A 62 2.87 -5.59 -7.46
CA HIS A 62 3.00 -6.97 -7.90
C HIS A 62 4.39 -7.26 -8.50
N ALA A 63 5.01 -6.30 -9.21
CA ALA A 63 6.38 -6.45 -9.70
C ALA A 63 7.41 -6.57 -8.55
N LYS A 64 7.10 -6.02 -7.37
CA LYS A 64 7.89 -6.18 -6.13
C LYS A 64 7.57 -7.46 -5.35
N LYS A 65 6.71 -8.33 -5.87
CA LYS A 65 6.23 -9.57 -5.20
C LYS A 65 5.48 -9.31 -3.88
N ALA A 66 4.88 -8.13 -3.74
CA ALA A 66 4.01 -7.77 -2.62
C ALA A 66 2.54 -7.74 -3.09
N LYS A 67 1.60 -7.65 -2.14
CA LYS A 67 0.15 -7.52 -2.42
C LYS A 67 -0.33 -6.08 -2.25
N LEU A 68 -1.36 -5.69 -2.99
CA LEU A 68 -2.02 -4.39 -2.84
C LEU A 68 -3.47 -4.60 -2.40
N TYR A 69 -3.89 -3.86 -1.38
CA TYR A 69 -5.23 -3.87 -0.77
C TYR A 69 -5.90 -2.50 -0.84
#